data_AF-A0A1D1YHG8-F1
#
_entry.id   AF-A0A1D1YHG8-F1
#
_cell.length_a   1.000
_cell.length_b   1.000
_cell.length_c   1.000
_cell.angle_alpha   90.00
_cell.angle_beta   90.00
_cell.angle_gamma   90.00
#
_symmetry.space_group_name_H-M   'P 1'
#
loop_
_entity.id
_entity.type
_entity.pdbx_description
1 polymer ?
#
loop_
_entity_poly.entity_id
_entity_poly.type
_entity_poly.pdbx_seq_one_letter_code
_entity_poly.pdbx_strand_id
1 'polypeptide(L)'
;MASSIASLLTPAGLFLCLILSAPSSAEPSSWKKEIGTAVEEMQNAGYFSFVMLINMVRDRIQGNITFLMPSDPLLSAVPPPEDRVLEFLSKHSIASPLLFEELRRLPSETFIPTNQPDYMIRLSSSSSRKRGGLYLNGIELVSPDVCVSRSSIRCHGINGVLAISTTGGNMSKPRCSCEGSATPGPLTDSPLSLGSPNASGSVANASPVNNGQWQGSGSIDLLYGAILATVTSIILLMS
;
A
#
# COMPACT_ATOMS: atom_id res chain seq x y z
N MET A 1 50.15 -15.70 60.66
CA MET A 1 48.82 -15.29 60.19
C MET A 1 48.76 -15.49 58.68
N ALA A 2 47.58 -15.80 58.15
CA ALA A 2 47.25 -16.10 56.74
C ALA A 2 47.53 -17.55 56.28
N SER A 3 46.56 -18.41 56.58
CA SER A 3 46.36 -19.71 55.95
C SER A 3 45.67 -19.54 54.60
N SER A 4 46.24 -20.25 53.62
CA SER A 4 45.79 -20.45 52.25
C SER A 4 44.32 -20.89 52.15
N ILE A 5 43.55 -20.26 51.26
CA ILE A 5 42.21 -20.73 50.85
C ILE A 5 42.30 -21.12 49.37
N ALA A 6 42.64 -22.39 49.14
CA ALA A 6 42.43 -23.04 47.87
C ALA A 6 41.30 -24.07 48.06
N SER A 7 40.45 -24.15 47.03
CA SER A 7 39.34 -25.10 46.82
C SER A 7 37.96 -24.57 47.19
N LEU A 8 37.12 -24.43 46.16
CA LEU A 8 35.86 -25.19 46.01
C LEU A 8 35.26 -24.89 44.64
N LEU A 9 35.89 -25.40 43.58
CA LEU A 9 35.26 -25.55 42.25
C LEU A 9 34.67 -26.96 42.19
N THR A 10 33.44 -27.10 42.66
CA THR A 10 32.68 -28.34 42.53
C THR A 10 32.11 -28.46 41.10
N PRO A 11 32.14 -29.65 40.48
CA PRO A 11 31.64 -29.84 39.10
C PRO A 11 30.14 -29.55 38.93
N ALA A 12 29.38 -29.47 40.03
CA ALA A 12 27.98 -29.05 40.03
C ALA A 12 27.78 -27.55 39.73
N GLY A 13 28.76 -26.68 40.04
CA GLY A 13 28.67 -25.24 39.76
C GLY A 13 28.89 -24.88 38.28
N LEU A 14 29.64 -25.72 37.56
CA LEU A 14 29.91 -25.55 36.13
C LEU A 14 28.68 -25.86 35.26
N PHE A 15 27.85 -26.81 35.68
CA PHE A 15 26.58 -27.12 35.00
C PHE A 15 25.54 -26.00 35.14
N LEU A 16 25.51 -25.29 36.27
CA LEU A 16 24.55 -24.20 36.48
C LEU A 16 24.89 -22.95 35.65
N CYS A 17 26.17 -22.71 35.34
CA CYS A 17 26.59 -21.59 34.49
C CYS A 17 26.31 -21.83 33.00
N LEU A 18 26.31 -23.08 32.53
CA LEU A 18 26.02 -23.43 31.12
C LEU A 18 24.53 -23.29 30.75
N ILE A 19 23.62 -23.31 31.72
CA ILE A 19 22.17 -23.16 31.49
C ILE A 19 21.77 -21.68 31.35
N LEU A 20 22.59 -20.73 31.84
CA LEU A 20 22.30 -19.29 31.76
C LEU A 20 22.77 -18.61 30.47
N SER A 21 23.56 -19.30 29.64
CA SER A 21 23.99 -18.81 28.32
C SER A 21 23.08 -19.33 27.20
N ALA A 22 21.76 -19.18 27.37
CA ALA A 22 20.87 -19.25 26.23
C ALA A 22 21.00 -17.91 25.47
N PRO A 23 21.40 -17.90 24.18
CA PRO A 23 21.27 -16.70 23.39
C PRO A 23 19.79 -16.31 23.40
N SER A 24 19.49 -15.11 23.88
CA SER A 24 18.16 -14.51 23.70
C SER A 24 17.94 -14.41 22.20
N SER A 25 17.19 -15.38 21.65
CA SER A 25 16.59 -15.25 20.33
C SER A 25 15.72 -14.00 20.41
N ALA A 26 16.23 -12.89 19.89
CA ALA A 26 15.46 -11.67 19.74
C ALA A 26 14.36 -12.00 18.74
N GLU A 27 13.19 -12.39 19.26
CA GLU A 27 12.00 -12.60 18.45
C GLU A 27 11.80 -11.36 17.57
N PRO A 28 11.66 -11.50 16.24
CA PRO A 28 11.41 -10.36 15.39
C PRO A 28 10.18 -9.64 15.92
N SER A 29 10.32 -8.33 16.20
CA SER A 29 9.21 -7.49 16.64
C SER A 29 7.97 -7.79 15.81
N SER A 30 6.77 -7.87 16.41
CA SER A 30 5.51 -8.27 15.73
C SER A 30 5.37 -7.64 14.33
N TRP A 31 5.74 -6.36 14.22
CA TRP A 31 5.78 -5.62 12.98
C TRP A 31 6.66 -6.23 11.88
N LYS A 32 7.90 -6.66 12.18
CA LYS A 32 8.81 -7.31 11.23
C LYS A 32 8.20 -8.59 10.64
N LYS A 33 7.45 -9.34 11.46
CA LYS A 33 6.71 -10.51 11.02
C LYS A 33 5.53 -10.12 10.12
N GLU A 34 4.82 -9.06 10.47
CA GLU A 34 3.68 -8.54 9.69
C GLU A 34 4.12 -8.04 8.31
N ILE A 35 5.17 -7.21 8.24
CA ILE A 35 5.71 -6.73 6.95
C ILE A 35 6.27 -7.87 6.12
N GLY A 36 6.86 -8.90 6.76
CA GLY A 36 7.28 -10.12 6.08
C GLY A 36 6.11 -10.85 5.41
N THR A 37 5.02 -11.07 6.14
CA THR A 37 3.80 -11.67 5.56
C THR A 37 3.23 -10.81 4.43
N ALA A 38 3.16 -9.48 4.59
CA ALA A 38 2.65 -8.60 3.53
C ALA A 38 3.53 -8.65 2.28
N VAL A 39 4.86 -8.69 2.44
CA VAL A 39 5.80 -8.84 1.32
C VAL A 39 5.57 -10.14 0.56
N GLU A 40 5.34 -11.25 1.24
CA GLU A 40 5.00 -12.53 0.60
C GLU A 40 3.69 -12.43 -0.20
N GLU A 41 2.65 -11.80 0.37
CA GLU A 41 1.38 -11.55 -0.34
C GLU A 41 1.56 -10.68 -1.59
N MET A 42 2.37 -9.61 -1.50
CA MET A 42 2.70 -8.75 -2.63
C MET A 42 3.46 -9.49 -3.74
N GLN A 43 4.43 -10.33 -3.39
CA GLN A 43 5.20 -11.15 -4.33
C GLN A 43 4.31 -12.17 -5.04
N ASN A 44 3.45 -12.86 -4.29
CA ASN A 44 2.48 -13.80 -4.85
C ASN A 44 1.50 -13.13 -5.82
N ALA A 45 1.22 -11.83 -5.61
CA ALA A 45 0.41 -11.01 -6.50
C ALA A 45 1.19 -10.33 -7.65
N GLY A 46 2.51 -10.56 -7.75
CA GLY A 46 3.33 -10.07 -8.87
C GLY A 46 3.89 -8.65 -8.74
N TYR A 47 3.96 -8.10 -7.52
CA TYR A 47 4.50 -6.75 -7.26
C TYR A 47 5.96 -6.80 -6.77
N PHE A 48 6.84 -7.50 -7.50
CA PHE A 48 8.21 -7.77 -7.06
C PHE A 48 9.08 -6.51 -6.97
N SER A 49 8.89 -5.58 -7.91
CA SER A 49 9.67 -4.33 -7.95
C SER A 49 9.31 -3.43 -6.77
N PHE A 50 8.02 -3.35 -6.41
CA PHE A 50 7.59 -2.59 -5.24
C PHE A 50 8.11 -3.20 -3.94
N VAL A 51 8.12 -4.53 -3.85
CA VAL A 51 8.71 -5.29 -2.72
C VAL A 51 10.20 -4.99 -2.58
N MET A 52 10.95 -4.91 -3.69
CA MET A 52 12.36 -4.55 -3.66
C MET A 52 12.57 -3.17 -3.00
N LEU A 53 11.75 -2.18 -3.37
CA LEU A 53 11.80 -0.84 -2.77
C LEU A 53 11.50 -0.87 -1.27
N ILE A 54 10.47 -1.62 -0.84
CA ILE A 54 10.15 -1.82 0.59
C ILE A 54 11.36 -2.39 1.33
N ASN A 55 12.04 -3.40 0.75
CA ASN A 55 13.16 -4.07 1.40
C ASN A 55 14.38 -3.15 1.58
N MET A 56 14.60 -2.18 0.67
CA MET A 56 15.69 -1.20 0.80
C MET A 56 15.54 -0.29 2.02
N VAL A 57 14.30 -0.03 2.47
CA VAL A 57 14.02 0.88 3.59
C VAL A 57 13.17 0.24 4.69
N ARG A 58 13.16 -1.10 4.77
CA ARG A 58 12.24 -1.87 5.62
C ARG A 58 12.23 -1.40 7.07
N ASP A 59 13.38 -1.13 7.66
CA ASP A 59 13.49 -0.70 9.06
C ASP A 59 12.95 0.72 9.32
N ARG A 60 12.76 1.52 8.26
CA ARG A 60 12.20 2.88 8.31
C ARG A 60 10.68 2.90 8.13
N ILE A 61 10.07 1.77 7.72
CA ILE A 61 8.62 1.63 7.59
C ILE A 61 8.09 1.10 8.92
N GLN A 62 7.14 1.81 9.53
CA GLN A 62 6.57 1.44 10.83
C GLN A 62 5.09 1.77 10.90
N GLY A 63 4.36 0.98 11.70
CA GLY A 63 2.98 1.25 12.08
C GLY A 63 1.95 0.89 11.01
N ASN A 64 0.71 1.30 11.25
CA ASN A 64 -0.40 0.98 10.36
C ASN A 64 -0.24 1.67 9.00
N ILE A 65 -0.36 0.91 7.92
CA ILE A 65 -0.06 1.41 6.58
C ILE A 65 -0.94 0.76 5.51
N THR A 66 -1.32 1.55 4.51
CA THR A 66 -1.81 1.04 3.22
C THR A 66 -0.79 1.36 2.15
N PHE A 67 -0.31 0.35 1.41
CA PHE A 67 0.52 0.53 0.24
C PHE A 67 -0.32 0.65 -1.03
N LEU A 68 0.03 1.61 -1.87
CA LEU A 68 -0.52 1.81 -3.21
C LEU A 68 0.57 1.44 -4.22
N MET A 69 0.46 0.27 -4.82
CA MET A 69 1.55 -0.40 -5.51
C MET A 69 1.39 -0.28 -7.03
N PRO A 70 2.25 0.48 -7.72
CA PRO A 70 2.35 0.39 -9.16
C PRO A 70 2.87 -1.02 -9.55
N SER A 71 2.45 -1.51 -10.71
CA SER A 71 2.94 -2.79 -11.23
C SER A 71 4.41 -2.72 -11.67
N ASP A 72 5.06 -3.87 -11.75
CA ASP A 72 6.47 -3.98 -12.17
C ASP A 72 6.77 -3.31 -13.53
N PRO A 73 5.92 -3.42 -14.58
CA PRO A 73 6.13 -2.67 -15.82
C PRO A 73 6.11 -1.15 -15.63
N LEU A 74 5.28 -0.62 -14.73
CA LEU A 74 5.22 0.82 -14.47
C LEU A 74 6.47 1.31 -13.73
N LEU A 75 6.96 0.52 -12.77
CA LEU A 75 8.17 0.85 -12.00
C LEU A 75 9.46 0.72 -12.82
N SER A 76 9.52 -0.22 -13.76
CA SER A 76 10.69 -0.37 -14.63
C SER A 76 10.82 0.77 -15.65
N ALA A 77 9.70 1.36 -16.08
CA ALA A 77 9.71 2.51 -16.98
C ALA A 77 10.18 3.80 -16.29
N VAL A 78 9.85 3.99 -15.01
CA VAL A 78 10.21 5.18 -14.23
C VAL A 78 10.63 4.78 -12.81
N PRO A 79 11.83 4.20 -12.65
CA PRO A 79 12.30 3.80 -11.33
C PRO A 79 12.59 5.02 -10.45
N PRO A 80 12.27 4.98 -9.14
CA PRO A 80 12.67 6.04 -8.24
C PRO A 80 14.20 6.07 -8.08
N PRO A 81 14.81 7.27 -7.94
CA PRO A 81 16.20 7.39 -7.52
C PRO A 81 16.45 6.69 -6.19
N GLU A 82 17.61 6.03 -6.04
CA GLU A 82 17.97 5.24 -4.84
C GLU A 82 17.91 6.08 -3.55
N ASP A 83 18.34 7.34 -3.61
CA ASP A 83 18.33 8.29 -2.50
C ASP A 83 16.92 8.81 -2.16
N ARG A 84 15.92 8.55 -3.02
CA ARG A 84 14.53 9.01 -2.86
C ARG A 84 13.52 7.87 -2.72
N VAL A 85 13.97 6.64 -2.46
CA VAL A 85 13.09 5.47 -2.28
C VAL A 85 12.10 5.67 -1.12
N LEU A 86 12.55 6.22 0.02
CA LEU A 86 11.63 6.47 1.13
C LEU A 86 10.56 7.50 0.74
N GLU A 87 10.94 8.60 0.08
CA GLU A 87 9.98 9.62 -0.38
C GLU A 87 8.97 9.03 -1.37
N PHE A 88 9.46 8.20 -2.29
CA PHE A 88 8.62 7.46 -3.23
C PHE A 88 7.59 6.59 -2.51
N LEU A 89 8.02 5.75 -1.56
CA LEU A 89 7.12 4.89 -0.79
C LEU A 89 6.18 5.69 0.12
N SER A 90 6.63 6.81 0.68
CA SER A 90 5.80 7.71 1.49
C SER A 90 4.66 8.31 0.68
N LYS A 91 4.88 8.67 -0.59
CA LYS A 91 3.80 9.12 -1.51
C LYS A 91 2.85 7.99 -1.90
N HIS A 92 3.34 6.77 -1.91
CA HIS A 92 2.59 5.55 -2.21
C HIS A 92 2.08 4.83 -0.95
N SER A 93 1.92 5.56 0.15
CA SER A 93 1.37 4.99 1.37
C SER A 93 0.46 5.94 2.14
N ILE A 94 -0.50 5.36 2.87
CA ILE A 94 -1.45 6.07 3.75
C ILE A 94 -1.24 5.55 5.17
N ALA A 95 -1.23 6.43 6.16
CA ALA A 95 -0.94 6.13 7.58
C ALA A 95 -2.14 5.49 8.30
N SER A 96 -2.84 4.58 7.63
CA SER A 96 -3.97 3.81 8.12
C SER A 96 -4.12 2.56 7.26
N PRO A 97 -4.52 1.40 7.81
CA PRO A 97 -4.76 0.19 7.04
C PRO A 97 -6.20 0.23 6.51
N LEU A 98 -6.37 0.61 5.24
CA LEU A 98 -7.66 0.81 4.60
C LEU A 98 -7.90 -0.33 3.63
N LEU A 99 -9.07 -0.95 3.74
CA LEU A 99 -9.60 -1.87 2.75
C LEU A 99 -10.20 -1.10 1.57
N PHE A 100 -10.34 -1.77 0.43
CA PHE A 100 -10.99 -1.19 -0.73
C PHE A 100 -12.41 -0.70 -0.42
N GLU A 101 -13.15 -1.45 0.39
CA GLU A 101 -14.52 -1.09 0.77
C GLU A 101 -14.57 0.19 1.62
N GLU A 102 -13.58 0.40 2.48
CA GLU A 102 -13.48 1.60 3.30
C GLU A 102 -13.18 2.82 2.44
N LEU A 103 -12.23 2.69 1.50
CA LEU A 103 -11.94 3.73 0.50
C LEU A 103 -13.17 4.07 -0.35
N ARG A 104 -13.96 3.06 -0.74
CA ARG A 104 -15.15 3.23 -1.58
C ARG A 104 -16.31 3.92 -0.86
N ARG A 105 -16.38 3.84 0.46
CA ARG A 105 -17.40 4.53 1.26
C ARG A 105 -17.11 6.02 1.42
N LEU A 106 -15.88 6.45 1.18
CA LEU A 106 -15.54 7.86 1.20
C LEU A 106 -16.25 8.58 0.04
N PRO A 107 -16.78 9.79 0.27
CA PRO A 107 -17.35 10.59 -0.81
C PRO A 107 -16.32 10.81 -1.93
N SER A 108 -16.77 10.82 -3.19
CA SER A 108 -15.94 11.36 -4.28
C SER A 108 -15.46 12.76 -3.91
N GLU A 109 -14.27 13.12 -4.40
CA GLU A 109 -13.61 14.40 -4.11
C GLU A 109 -12.98 14.49 -2.70
N THR A 110 -12.96 13.39 -1.94
CA THR A 110 -12.23 13.33 -0.67
C THR A 110 -10.72 13.39 -0.89
N PHE A 111 -10.02 14.17 -0.07
CA PHE A 111 -8.56 14.20 -0.02
C PHE A 111 -8.04 13.35 1.14
N ILE A 112 -7.18 12.39 0.86
CA ILE A 112 -6.52 11.54 1.86
C ILE A 112 -5.05 11.93 1.97
N PRO A 113 -4.52 12.22 3.16
CA PRO A 113 -3.09 12.44 3.35
C PRO A 113 -2.30 11.15 3.15
N THR A 114 -1.16 11.26 2.48
CA THR A 114 -0.18 10.16 2.40
C THR A 114 0.83 10.25 3.55
N ASN A 115 1.71 9.26 3.68
CA ASN A 115 2.85 9.32 4.60
C ASN A 115 3.91 10.35 4.14
N GLN A 116 3.80 10.88 2.94
CA GLN A 116 4.58 12.02 2.50
C GLN A 116 3.89 13.31 2.97
N PRO A 117 4.58 14.14 3.78
CA PRO A 117 4.07 15.45 4.16
C PRO A 117 3.67 16.28 2.93
N ASP A 118 2.55 16.99 3.06
CA ASP A 118 1.99 17.88 2.03
C ASP A 118 1.57 17.21 0.72
N TYR A 119 1.53 15.87 0.66
CA TYR A 119 1.02 15.13 -0.48
C TYR A 119 -0.32 14.46 -0.14
N MET A 120 -1.37 14.88 -0.84
CA MET A 120 -2.72 14.37 -0.68
C MET A 120 -3.18 13.64 -1.94
N ILE A 121 -4.00 12.62 -1.75
CA ILE A 121 -4.64 11.86 -2.82
C ILE A 121 -6.12 12.27 -2.89
N ARG A 122 -6.54 12.79 -4.04
CA ARG A 122 -7.93 13.03 -4.37
C ARG A 122 -8.57 11.72 -4.83
N LEU A 123 -9.57 11.26 -4.09
CA LEU A 123 -10.41 10.14 -4.47
C LEU A 123 -11.49 10.59 -5.46
N SER A 124 -11.75 9.77 -6.47
CA SER A 124 -12.94 9.90 -7.29
C SER A 124 -13.50 8.52 -7.63
N SER A 125 -14.81 8.36 -7.53
CA SER A 125 -15.50 7.15 -7.94
C SER A 125 -16.13 7.30 -9.32
N SER A 126 -16.17 6.22 -10.10
CA SER A 126 -16.94 6.14 -11.35
C SER A 126 -18.22 5.34 -11.12
N SER A 127 -19.35 5.92 -11.50
CA SER A 127 -20.67 5.29 -11.45
C SER A 127 -20.90 4.24 -12.56
N SER A 128 -19.95 4.07 -13.49
CA SER A 128 -20.23 3.44 -14.80
C SER A 128 -19.99 1.93 -14.92
N ARG A 129 -19.76 1.16 -13.83
CA ARG A 129 -19.60 -0.31 -13.90
C ARG A 129 -20.18 -1.06 -12.69
N LYS A 130 -20.46 -2.36 -12.87
CA LYS A 130 -20.95 -3.36 -11.88
C LYS A 130 -20.21 -3.39 -10.53
N ARG A 131 -19.00 -2.80 -10.43
CA ARG A 131 -18.18 -2.74 -9.21
C ARG A 131 -17.84 -1.32 -8.73
N GLY A 132 -18.15 -0.28 -9.51
CA GLY A 132 -17.75 1.11 -9.26
C GLY A 132 -16.22 1.28 -9.30
N GLY A 133 -15.69 1.95 -10.33
CA GLY A 133 -14.24 2.21 -10.40
C GLY A 133 -13.82 3.19 -9.31
N LEU A 134 -12.64 3.00 -8.72
CA LEU A 134 -12.05 3.93 -7.75
C LEU A 134 -10.74 4.47 -8.31
N TYR A 135 -10.55 5.79 -8.21
CA TYR A 135 -9.38 6.47 -8.75
C TYR A 135 -8.72 7.34 -7.68
N LEU A 136 -7.38 7.36 -7.69
CA LEU A 136 -6.48 8.04 -6.78
C LEU A 136 -5.68 9.06 -7.60
N ASN A 137 -5.98 10.36 -7.49
CA ASN A 137 -5.44 11.38 -8.41
C ASN A 137 -5.68 11.05 -9.89
N GLY A 138 -6.80 10.41 -10.21
CA GLY A 138 -7.13 9.95 -11.57
C GLY A 138 -6.49 8.61 -11.96
N ILE A 139 -5.66 8.00 -11.11
CA ILE A 139 -5.06 6.68 -11.33
C ILE A 139 -6.03 5.60 -10.83
N GLU A 140 -6.41 4.64 -11.68
CA GLU A 140 -7.33 3.56 -11.31
C GLU A 140 -6.69 2.59 -10.29
N LEU A 141 -7.44 2.25 -9.24
CA LEU A 141 -7.13 1.14 -8.36
C LEU A 141 -7.60 -0.16 -9.04
N VAL A 142 -6.65 -1.01 -9.42
CA VAL A 142 -6.89 -2.19 -10.27
C VAL A 142 -6.80 -3.52 -9.52
N SER A 143 -6.14 -3.56 -8.36
CA SER A 143 -6.05 -4.77 -7.54
C SER A 143 -6.37 -4.43 -6.08
N PRO A 144 -7.65 -4.54 -5.66
CA PRO A 144 -8.03 -4.29 -4.27
C PRO A 144 -7.53 -5.40 -3.34
N ASP A 145 -7.32 -5.02 -2.08
CA ASP A 145 -7.07 -5.94 -0.96
C ASP A 145 -6.05 -7.07 -1.24
N VAL A 146 -4.85 -6.70 -1.70
CA VAL A 146 -3.76 -7.67 -1.98
C VAL A 146 -3.22 -8.29 -0.68
N CYS A 147 -2.98 -7.47 0.34
CA CYS A 147 -2.54 -7.95 1.65
C CYS A 147 -3.75 -8.09 2.58
N VAL A 148 -4.12 -9.32 2.90
CA VAL A 148 -5.31 -9.64 3.70
C VAL A 148 -4.99 -10.28 5.03
N SER A 149 -3.85 -10.97 5.13
CA SER A 149 -3.49 -11.81 6.28
C SER A 149 -3.30 -11.02 7.57
N ARG A 150 -2.92 -9.75 7.50
CA ARG A 150 -2.68 -8.88 8.66
C ARG A 150 -3.58 -7.65 8.64
N SER A 151 -3.97 -7.17 9.81
CA SER A 151 -4.84 -6.00 9.96
C SER A 151 -4.10 -4.67 9.90
N SER A 152 -2.79 -4.65 10.18
CA SER A 152 -1.95 -3.46 10.23
C SER A 152 -1.42 -3.01 8.87
N ILE A 153 -1.40 -3.90 7.87
CA ILE A 153 -0.88 -3.63 6.53
C ILE A 153 -1.95 -3.98 5.51
N ARG A 154 -2.34 -2.99 4.71
CA ARG A 154 -3.17 -3.18 3.51
C ARG A 154 -2.38 -2.81 2.28
N CYS A 155 -2.75 -3.39 1.15
CA CYS A 155 -2.05 -3.20 -0.10
C CYS A 155 -3.05 -3.19 -1.25
N HIS A 156 -2.90 -2.24 -2.16
CA HIS A 156 -3.73 -2.13 -3.34
C HIS A 156 -2.85 -1.87 -4.56
N GLY A 157 -3.11 -2.58 -5.65
CA GLY A 157 -2.51 -2.31 -6.95
C GLY A 157 -3.14 -1.10 -7.62
N ILE A 158 -2.30 -0.21 -8.18
CA ILE A 158 -2.72 0.98 -8.92
C ILE A 158 -2.13 0.98 -10.33
N ASN A 159 -2.89 1.49 -11.30
CA ASN A 159 -2.48 1.56 -12.71
C ASN A 159 -1.77 2.88 -13.06
N GLY A 160 -0.78 3.23 -12.27
CA GLY A 160 0.01 4.45 -12.46
C GLY A 160 0.98 4.66 -11.30
N VAL A 161 1.82 5.68 -11.42
CA VAL A 161 2.78 6.07 -10.39
C VAL A 161 2.38 7.45 -9.85
N LEU A 162 2.27 7.57 -8.53
CA LEU A 162 2.06 8.86 -7.87
C LEU A 162 3.33 9.70 -8.01
N ALA A 163 3.21 10.87 -8.65
CA ALA A 163 4.35 11.66 -9.08
C ALA A 163 5.24 12.08 -7.91
N ILE A 164 6.55 11.87 -8.05
CA ILE A 164 7.53 12.49 -7.17
C ILE A 164 7.60 13.97 -7.58
N SER A 165 7.13 14.88 -6.74
CA SER A 165 7.35 16.33 -6.86
C SER A 165 8.81 16.62 -7.17
N THR A 166 9.12 16.79 -8.45
CA THR A 166 10.41 17.22 -8.94
C THR A 166 10.16 18.64 -9.40
N THR A 167 10.55 19.61 -8.57
CA THR A 167 10.46 21.06 -8.80
C THR A 167 9.15 21.74 -8.33
N GLY A 168 9.30 22.57 -7.28
CA GLY A 168 8.73 23.91 -7.04
C GLY A 168 7.52 24.44 -7.81
N GLY A 169 6.51 23.64 -8.13
CA GLY A 169 5.21 24.14 -8.58
C GLY A 169 4.39 24.55 -7.36
N ASN A 170 4.11 25.84 -7.22
CA ASN A 170 3.23 26.44 -6.20
C ASN A 170 1.89 25.69 -6.09
N MET A 171 1.83 24.63 -5.29
CA MET A 171 0.60 24.25 -4.62
C MET A 171 0.42 25.29 -3.52
N SER A 172 -0.32 26.36 -3.86
CA SER A 172 -0.80 27.28 -2.87
C SER A 172 -1.54 26.47 -1.81
N LYS A 173 -0.99 26.49 -0.60
CA LYS A 173 -1.60 25.99 0.63
C LYS A 173 -3.09 26.35 0.62
N PRO A 174 -4.03 25.41 0.82
CA PRO A 174 -5.43 25.77 0.97
C PRO A 174 -5.51 26.70 2.18
N ARG A 175 -5.81 27.97 1.93
CA ARG A 175 -5.99 28.95 2.99
C ARG A 175 -7.32 28.61 3.66
N CYS A 176 -7.27 27.90 4.80
CA CYS A 176 -8.41 27.79 5.69
C CYS A 176 -8.83 29.20 6.09
N SER A 177 -9.86 29.73 5.44
CA SER A 177 -10.43 31.04 5.76
C SER A 177 -11.53 30.82 6.79
N CYS A 178 -11.12 30.72 8.05
CA CYS A 178 -12.00 30.87 9.19
C CYS A 178 -11.64 32.20 9.87
N GLU A 179 -11.91 33.32 9.21
CA GLU A 179 -11.96 34.62 9.88
C GLU A 179 -13.42 35.01 10.04
N GLY A 180 -13.95 34.72 11.23
CA GLY A 180 -15.15 35.36 11.72
C GLY A 180 -14.81 36.79 12.14
N SER A 181 -15.52 37.77 11.59
CA SER A 181 -16.28 38.79 12.34
C SER A 181 -16.72 39.86 11.35
N ALA A 182 -17.99 39.85 10.96
CA ALA A 182 -18.65 41.04 10.41
C ALA A 182 -20.07 41.10 10.98
N THR A 183 -20.27 42.14 11.78
CA THR A 183 -21.50 42.60 12.42
C THR A 183 -22.60 42.90 11.37
N PRO A 184 -23.90 42.83 11.73
CA PRO A 184 -24.99 42.87 10.76
C PRO A 184 -25.34 44.30 10.32
N GLY A 185 -25.42 44.51 9.00
CA GLY A 185 -25.96 45.72 8.37
C GLY A 185 -27.32 45.46 7.72
N PRO A 186 -28.16 46.51 7.53
CA PRO A 186 -29.61 46.40 7.62
C PRO A 186 -30.33 46.05 6.32
N LEU A 187 -31.52 45.48 6.51
CA LEU A 187 -32.52 45.12 5.51
C LEU A 187 -32.96 46.32 4.65
N THR A 188 -32.94 46.15 3.33
CA THR A 188 -33.77 46.93 2.41
C THR A 188 -34.31 46.04 1.31
N ASP A 189 -35.62 46.15 1.12
CA ASP A 189 -36.54 45.36 0.29
C ASP A 189 -36.29 45.41 -1.23
N SER A 190 -36.46 44.23 -1.88
CA SER A 190 -37.25 43.87 -3.09
C SER A 190 -37.26 44.75 -4.37
N PRO A 191 -37.70 44.27 -5.58
CA PRO A 191 -38.24 42.95 -5.95
C PRO A 191 -37.67 42.29 -7.23
N LEU A 192 -38.00 40.99 -7.34
CA LEU A 192 -38.18 40.11 -8.50
C LEU A 192 -38.04 40.69 -9.92
N SER A 193 -37.29 39.99 -10.77
CA SER A 193 -37.60 39.89 -12.21
C SER A 193 -37.28 38.51 -12.77
N LEU A 194 -38.35 37.93 -13.31
CA LEU A 194 -38.50 36.66 -14.01
C LEU A 194 -37.79 36.73 -15.37
N GLY A 195 -37.10 35.67 -15.80
CA GLY A 195 -36.56 35.59 -17.14
C GLY A 195 -35.84 34.29 -17.47
N SER A 196 -36.61 33.24 -17.77
CA SER A 196 -36.12 32.09 -18.57
C SER A 196 -36.08 32.49 -20.05
N PRO A 197 -35.21 31.86 -20.85
CA PRO A 197 -35.78 31.01 -21.89
C PRO A 197 -35.06 29.67 -22.09
N ASN A 198 -35.90 28.74 -22.54
CA ASN A 198 -35.67 27.40 -23.03
C ASN A 198 -34.62 27.32 -24.15
N ALA A 199 -33.80 26.27 -24.17
CA ALA A 199 -33.24 25.72 -25.41
C ALA A 199 -33.14 24.20 -25.32
N SER A 200 -34.00 23.57 -26.11
CA SER A 200 -34.12 22.14 -26.35
C SER A 200 -32.98 21.64 -27.24
N GLY A 201 -32.46 20.45 -26.97
CA GLY A 201 -31.43 19.79 -27.78
C GLY A 201 -31.31 18.32 -27.44
N SER A 202 -32.22 17.52 -28.01
CA SER A 202 -32.13 16.06 -28.08
C SER A 202 -31.12 15.66 -29.17
N VAL A 203 -30.41 14.52 -29.01
CA VAL A 203 -30.40 13.37 -29.94
C VAL A 203 -29.22 12.40 -29.68
N ALA A 204 -29.61 11.12 -29.62
CA ALA A 204 -28.92 9.86 -30.00
C ALA A 204 -27.87 9.14 -29.10
N ASN A 205 -28.36 8.02 -28.57
CA ASN A 205 -27.74 6.68 -28.47
C ASN A 205 -26.76 6.29 -29.58
N ALA A 206 -25.68 5.55 -29.24
CA ALA A 206 -25.51 4.10 -29.54
C ALA A 206 -24.07 3.57 -29.30
N SER A 207 -23.96 2.67 -28.31
CA SER A 207 -23.25 1.36 -28.23
C SER A 207 -21.79 1.10 -28.69
N PRO A 208 -21.12 0.08 -28.09
CA PRO A 208 -19.66 -0.06 -28.01
C PRO A 208 -19.05 -1.00 -29.08
N VAL A 209 -17.78 -0.77 -29.41
CA VAL A 209 -16.99 -1.68 -30.25
C VAL A 209 -16.25 -2.73 -29.40
N ASN A 210 -16.37 -3.94 -29.92
CA ASN A 210 -15.98 -5.28 -29.51
C ASN A 210 -14.55 -5.48 -28.97
N ASN A 211 -14.44 -6.38 -27.98
CA ASN A 211 -13.23 -6.89 -27.37
C ASN A 211 -12.54 -7.93 -28.29
N GLY A 212 -11.24 -7.76 -28.50
CA GLY A 212 -10.36 -8.80 -29.05
C GLY A 212 -10.08 -9.89 -28.01
N GLN A 213 -10.44 -11.11 -28.39
CA GLN A 213 -10.30 -12.36 -27.66
C GLN A 213 -8.86 -12.87 -27.74
N TRP A 214 -8.15 -12.97 -26.60
CA TRP A 214 -6.87 -13.66 -26.51
C TRP A 214 -7.10 -15.08 -25.95
N GLN A 215 -7.01 -16.06 -26.84
CA GLN A 215 -6.88 -17.48 -26.48
C GLN A 215 -5.41 -17.84 -26.46
N GLY A 216 -4.96 -18.41 -25.34
CA GLY A 216 -3.60 -18.93 -25.17
C GLY A 216 -3.58 -20.00 -24.08
N SER A 217 -4.15 -21.16 -24.40
CA SER A 217 -3.97 -22.39 -23.61
C SER A 217 -2.69 -23.09 -24.05
N GLY A 218 -1.90 -23.55 -23.07
CA GLY A 218 -0.94 -24.64 -23.25
C GLY A 218 0.48 -24.31 -22.80
N SER A 219 0.77 -24.47 -21.50
CA SER A 219 2.13 -24.78 -20.96
C SER A 219 2.15 -24.97 -19.43
N ILE A 220 1.16 -25.67 -18.84
CA ILE A 220 1.18 -25.96 -17.38
C ILE A 220 1.27 -27.44 -17.01
N ASP A 221 1.11 -28.37 -17.95
CA ASP A 221 1.08 -29.80 -17.64
C ASP A 221 2.48 -30.46 -17.51
N LEU A 222 3.54 -29.80 -17.99
CA LEU A 222 4.90 -30.36 -17.91
C LEU A 222 5.62 -30.06 -16.59
N LEU A 223 5.18 -29.02 -15.84
CA LEU A 223 5.87 -28.61 -14.61
C LEU A 223 5.42 -29.45 -13.40
N TYR A 224 4.16 -29.86 -13.34
CA TYR A 224 3.62 -30.66 -12.24
C TYR A 224 4.19 -32.09 -12.19
N GLY A 225 4.44 -32.71 -13.35
CA GLY A 225 5.04 -34.04 -13.43
C GLY A 225 6.49 -34.09 -12.94
N ALA A 226 7.28 -33.05 -13.20
CA ALA A 226 8.67 -32.97 -12.77
C ALA A 226 8.80 -32.77 -11.24
N ILE A 227 7.88 -32.01 -10.63
CA ILE A 227 7.91 -31.72 -9.19
C ILE A 227 7.59 -32.99 -8.38
N LEU A 228 6.59 -33.79 -8.77
CA LEU A 228 6.25 -35.04 -8.06
C LEU A 228 7.35 -36.11 -8.11
N ALA A 229 8.11 -36.18 -9.21
CA ALA A 229 9.23 -37.12 -9.32
C ALA A 229 10.38 -36.75 -8.36
N THR A 230 10.67 -35.46 -8.19
CA THR A 230 11.75 -35.02 -7.28
C THR A 230 11.40 -35.22 -5.81
N VAL A 231 10.15 -34.97 -5.41
CA VAL A 231 9.71 -35.14 -4.01
C VAL A 231 9.69 -36.62 -3.61
N THR A 232 9.30 -37.52 -4.51
CA THR A 232 9.31 -38.97 -4.22
C THR A 232 10.73 -39.55 -4.13
N SER A 233 11.68 -39.08 -4.92
CA SER A 233 13.09 -39.49 -4.80
C SER A 233 13.74 -39.04 -3.49
N ILE A 234 13.39 -37.87 -2.95
CA ILE A 234 13.94 -37.37 -1.69
C ILE A 234 13.42 -38.18 -0.49
N ILE A 235 12.15 -38.57 -0.49
CA ILE A 235 11.56 -39.34 0.63
C ILE A 235 12.16 -40.76 0.71
N LEU A 236 12.48 -41.37 -0.43
CA LEU A 236 13.08 -42.71 -0.48
C LEU A 236 14.57 -42.74 -0.08
N LEU A 237 15.26 -41.60 -0.10
CA LEU A 237 16.66 -41.47 0.34
C LEU A 237 16.78 -41.21 1.86
N MET A 238 15.67 -40.94 2.53
CA MET A 238 15.61 -40.68 3.98
C MET A 238 14.96 -41.81 4.79
N SER A 239 14.69 -42.95 4.16
CA SER A 239 14.18 -44.19 4.78
C SER A 239 15.23 -45.29 4.70
#